data_AF-A0AAD7UIY1-F1
#
_entry.id   AF-A0AAD7UIY1-F1
#
_cell.length_a   1.000
_cell.length_b   1.000
_cell.length_c   1.000
_cell.angle_alpha   90.00
_cell.angle_beta   90.00
_cell.angle_gamma   90.00
#
_symmetry.space_group_name_H-M   'P 1'
#
loop_
_entity.id
_entity.type
_entity.pdbx_description
1 polymer ?
#
loop_
_entity_poly.entity_id
_entity_poly.type
_entity_poly.pdbx_seq_one_letter_code
_entity_poly.pdbx_strand_id
1 'polypeptide(L)'
;MMGSDNGDKLPEVKEPKTDIKPVVIFATVPLLLGVGIASAIYKFGATDKYDAKIQSLKAADLQWTFLALVVLGRCIVVVNLLPIVWKQRIMTVDAGNVRSNPFIYKAGDKTVLFANDGDIGAYNRANRSLQHMCENYGIVLASLFAASQVFAFPVFVLTCVFALGRILHLVGYTKGYGKHAPGFMLATFATNALEGMLVVAAMKAFN
;
A
#
# COMPACT_ATOMS: atom_id res chain seq x y z
N MET A 1 -31.31 29.88 6.71
CA MET A 1 -30.42 29.02 5.89
C MET A 1 -29.52 29.93 5.09
N MET A 2 -28.28 30.15 5.55
CA MET A 2 -27.26 30.84 4.76
C MET A 2 -26.82 29.88 3.66
N GLY A 3 -27.18 30.19 2.42
CA GLY A 3 -26.62 29.53 1.25
C GLY A 3 -25.12 29.78 1.23
N SER A 4 -24.34 28.69 1.31
CA SER A 4 -22.91 28.72 1.06
C SER A 4 -22.74 28.96 -0.44
N ASP A 5 -22.37 30.18 -0.79
CA ASP A 5 -22.07 30.67 -2.14
C ASP A 5 -20.74 30.10 -2.68
N ASN A 6 -20.45 28.84 -2.38
CA ASN A 6 -19.24 28.12 -2.80
C ASN A 6 -19.46 27.40 -4.14
N GLY A 7 -20.32 27.96 -5.01
CA GLY A 7 -20.48 27.50 -6.38
C GLY A 7 -19.17 27.62 -7.15
N ASP A 8 -18.74 26.49 -7.72
CA ASP A 8 -17.77 26.37 -8.82
C ASP A 8 -16.27 26.55 -8.57
N LYS A 9 -15.81 26.97 -7.40
CA LYS A 9 -14.36 27.10 -7.16
C LYS A 9 -13.78 25.85 -6.54
N LEU A 10 -12.96 25.13 -7.30
CA LEU A 10 -12.08 24.08 -6.78
C LEU A 10 -11.28 24.63 -5.59
N PRO A 11 -10.93 23.78 -4.59
CA PRO A 11 -10.16 24.22 -3.44
C PRO A 11 -8.88 24.91 -3.92
N GLU A 12 -8.64 26.11 -3.40
CA GLU A 12 -7.46 26.89 -3.75
C GLU A 12 -6.20 26.15 -3.31
N VAL A 13 -5.32 25.87 -4.26
CA VAL A 13 -4.03 25.22 -3.99
C VAL A 13 -3.12 26.25 -3.34
N LYS A 14 -3.10 26.32 -2.00
CA LYS A 14 -2.07 27.07 -1.28
C LYS A 14 -0.76 26.29 -1.43
N GLU A 15 0.37 26.95 -1.73
CA GLU A 15 1.67 26.27 -1.71
C GLU A 15 2.02 25.80 -0.28
N PRO A 16 2.11 24.50 -0.01
CA PRO A 16 2.72 24.04 1.23
C PRO A 16 4.10 23.48 0.91
N LYS A 17 5.03 23.69 1.83
CA LYS A 17 6.28 22.94 1.78
C LYS A 17 5.96 21.46 1.88
N THR A 18 6.39 20.70 0.89
CA THR A 18 6.27 19.25 0.88
C THR A 18 7.16 18.69 1.96
N ASP A 19 6.56 18.35 3.10
CA ASP A 19 7.28 17.71 4.18
C ASP A 19 6.97 16.22 4.17
N ILE A 20 7.97 15.43 3.75
CA ILE A 20 7.89 13.97 3.80
C ILE A 20 8.19 13.42 5.20
N LYS A 21 8.74 14.24 6.11
CA LYS A 21 9.12 13.78 7.46
C LYS A 21 7.96 13.18 8.23
N PRO A 22 6.74 13.75 8.26
CA PRO A 22 5.61 13.12 8.93
C PRO A 22 5.30 11.74 8.36
N VAL A 23 5.34 11.59 7.03
CA VAL A 23 5.15 10.29 6.37
C VAL A 23 6.20 9.29 6.84
N VAL A 24 7.48 9.66 6.84
CA VAL A 24 8.57 8.78 7.30
C VAL A 24 8.40 8.43 8.78
N ILE A 25 8.10 9.40 9.65
CA ILE A 25 7.94 9.21 11.09
C ILE A 25 6.76 8.26 11.39
N PHE A 26 5.58 8.53 10.83
CA PHE A 26 4.41 7.65 10.98
C PHE A 26 4.64 6.27 10.38
N ALA A 27 5.46 6.19 9.33
CA ALA A 27 5.82 4.94 8.73
C ALA A 27 6.79 4.13 9.62
N THR A 28 7.81 4.73 10.24
CA THR A 28 8.91 3.99 10.87
C THR A 28 8.77 3.84 12.38
N VAL A 29 8.32 4.87 13.10
CA VAL A 29 8.31 4.88 14.56
C VAL A 29 7.40 3.78 15.14
N PRO A 30 6.15 3.58 14.67
CA PRO A 30 5.31 2.50 15.20
C PRO A 30 5.93 1.10 15.01
N LEU A 31 6.66 0.89 13.90
CA LEU A 31 7.36 -0.37 13.67
C LEU A 31 8.49 -0.57 14.68
N LEU A 32 9.32 0.45 14.90
CA LEU A 32 10.43 0.38 15.85
C LEU A 32 9.94 0.14 17.28
N LEU A 33 8.85 0.82 17.68
CA LEU A 33 8.19 0.57 18.95
C LEU A 33 7.65 -0.85 19.04
N GLY A 34 6.99 -1.35 17.99
CA GLY A 34 6.50 -2.73 17.94
C GLY A 34 7.61 -3.76 18.06
N VAL A 35 8.75 -3.56 17.38
CA VAL A 35 9.95 -4.40 17.50
C VAL A 35 10.53 -4.33 18.91
N GLY A 36 10.60 -3.15 19.52
CA GLY A 36 11.05 -2.99 20.90
C GLY A 36 10.18 -3.74 21.90
N ILE A 37 8.85 -3.61 21.78
CA ILE A 37 7.88 -4.33 22.61
C ILE A 37 8.02 -5.84 22.42
N ALA A 38 8.07 -6.32 21.17
CA ALA A 38 8.24 -7.74 20.86
C ALA A 38 9.56 -8.30 21.42
N SER A 39 10.65 -7.52 21.34
CA SER A 39 11.95 -7.91 21.90
C SER A 39 11.93 -7.98 23.42
N ALA A 40 11.23 -7.06 24.09
CA ALA A 40 11.04 -7.10 25.54
C ALA A 40 10.19 -8.31 25.96
N ILE A 41 9.08 -8.59 25.25
CA ILE A 41 8.24 -9.77 25.50
C ILE A 41 9.05 -11.05 25.32
N TYR A 42 9.88 -11.13 24.28
CA TYR A 42 10.74 -12.28 24.04
C TYR A 42 11.77 -12.45 25.16
N LYS A 43 12.45 -11.37 25.57
CA LYS A 43 13.52 -11.42 26.59
C LYS A 43 13.01 -11.71 28.01
N PHE A 44 11.86 -11.15 28.38
CA PHE A 44 11.32 -11.24 29.75
C PHE A 44 10.16 -12.25 29.89
N GLY A 45 9.77 -12.92 28.79
CA GLY A 45 8.67 -13.88 28.75
C GLY A 45 9.14 -15.33 28.80
N ALA A 46 8.31 -16.23 28.26
CA ALA A 46 8.59 -17.65 28.17
C ALA A 46 9.52 -17.96 26.97
N THR A 47 10.77 -17.50 27.03
CA THR A 47 11.76 -17.59 25.94
C THR A 47 11.88 -18.98 25.36
N ASP A 48 11.98 -20.02 26.19
CA ASP A 48 12.09 -21.42 25.74
C ASP A 48 10.90 -21.84 24.85
N LYS A 49 9.69 -21.39 25.18
CA LYS A 49 8.49 -21.68 24.37
C LYS A 49 8.50 -20.91 23.05
N TYR A 50 9.03 -19.70 23.04
CA TYR A 50 9.17 -18.92 21.81
C TYR A 50 10.25 -19.51 20.90
N ASP A 51 11.38 -19.94 21.45
CA ASP A 51 12.46 -20.58 20.72
C ASP A 51 12.00 -21.89 20.08
N ALA A 52 11.29 -22.74 20.81
CA ALA A 52 10.73 -23.97 20.23
C ALA A 52 9.84 -23.68 19.00
N LYS A 53 9.04 -22.60 19.05
CA LYS A 53 8.17 -22.18 17.94
C LYS A 53 8.97 -21.60 16.77
N ILE A 54 9.98 -20.77 17.06
CA ILE A 54 10.87 -20.20 16.04
C ILE A 54 11.66 -21.31 15.34
N GLN A 55 12.12 -22.33 16.07
CA GLN A 55 12.79 -23.49 15.46
C GLN A 55 11.86 -24.30 14.57
N SER A 56 10.60 -24.50 14.99
CA SER A 56 9.59 -25.18 14.16
C SER A 56 9.31 -24.42 12.86
N LEU A 57 9.22 -23.09 12.96
CA LEU A 57 9.06 -22.19 11.82
C LEU A 57 10.28 -22.28 10.89
N LYS A 58 11.50 -22.30 11.44
CA LYS A 58 12.74 -22.43 10.67
C LYS A 58 12.83 -23.78 9.97
N ALA A 59 12.44 -24.86 10.63
CA ALA A 59 12.41 -26.20 10.05
C ALA A 59 11.45 -26.31 8.86
N ALA A 60 10.40 -25.48 8.83
CA ALA A 60 9.46 -25.36 7.72
C ALA A 60 9.81 -24.23 6.73
N ASP A 61 10.98 -23.59 6.88
CA ASP A 61 11.42 -22.43 6.07
C ASP A 61 10.47 -21.21 6.07
N LEU A 62 9.58 -21.11 7.05
CA LEU A 62 8.54 -20.07 7.11
C LEU A 62 9.06 -18.70 7.58
N GLN A 63 10.34 -18.57 7.93
CA GLN A 63 10.97 -17.27 8.25
C GLN A 63 10.86 -16.29 7.10
N TRP A 64 10.89 -16.78 5.87
CA TRP A 64 10.71 -15.99 4.67
C TRP A 64 9.29 -15.43 4.57
N THR A 65 8.28 -16.21 4.96
CA THR A 65 6.89 -15.75 5.06
C THR A 65 6.74 -14.60 6.04
N PHE A 66 7.41 -14.69 7.19
CA PHE A 66 7.39 -13.63 8.20
C PHE A 66 8.02 -12.34 7.65
N LEU A 67 9.15 -12.44 6.95
CA LEU A 67 9.76 -11.30 6.27
C LEU A 67 8.87 -10.75 5.14
N ALA A 68 8.19 -11.62 4.39
CA ALA A 68 7.26 -11.22 3.34
C ALA A 68 6.11 -10.37 3.91
N LEU A 69 5.52 -10.80 5.04
CA LEU A 69 4.47 -10.04 5.73
C LEU A 69 4.97 -8.67 6.20
N VAL A 70 6.21 -8.58 6.70
CA VAL A 70 6.81 -7.28 7.06
C VAL A 70 6.93 -6.38 5.83
N VAL A 71 7.53 -6.87 4.74
CA VAL A 71 7.69 -6.11 3.48
C VAL A 71 6.34 -5.66 2.93
N LEU A 72 5.35 -6.55 2.93
CA LEU A 72 4.01 -6.28 2.46
C LEU A 72 3.32 -5.20 3.33
N GLY A 73 3.43 -5.31 4.65
CA GLY A 73 2.97 -4.29 5.58
C GLY A 73 3.65 -2.93 5.33
N ARG A 74 4.97 -2.93 5.05
CA ARG A 74 5.69 -1.72 4.67
C ARG A 74 5.16 -1.09 3.40
N CYS A 75 4.88 -1.91 2.38
CA CYS A 75 4.27 -1.46 1.13
C CYS A 75 2.92 -0.79 1.39
N ILE A 76 2.03 -1.43 2.17
CA ILE A 76 0.70 -0.86 2.50
C ILE A 76 0.86 0.50 3.17
N VAL A 77 1.74 0.61 4.17
CA VAL A 77 1.98 1.87 4.89
C VAL A 77 2.46 2.96 3.95
N VAL A 78 3.43 2.67 3.07
CA VAL A 78 3.93 3.66 2.09
C VAL A 78 2.81 4.09 1.12
N VAL A 79 2.06 3.14 0.57
CA VAL A 79 0.98 3.42 -0.40
C VAL A 79 -0.16 4.20 0.25
N ASN A 80 -0.48 3.95 1.52
CA ASN A 80 -1.49 4.68 2.28
C ASN A 80 -1.06 6.10 2.65
N LEU A 81 0.21 6.30 3.00
CA LEU A 81 0.69 7.59 3.48
C LEU A 81 1.13 8.54 2.36
N LEU A 82 1.58 8.03 1.21
CA LEU A 82 2.06 8.88 0.13
C LEU A 82 1.00 9.87 -0.41
N PRO A 83 -0.31 9.54 -0.54
CA PRO A 83 -1.35 10.50 -0.88
C PRO A 83 -1.41 11.73 0.02
N ILE A 84 -0.94 11.64 1.28
CA ILE A 84 -0.92 12.76 2.23
C ILE A 84 -0.05 13.92 1.70
N VAL A 85 1.01 13.62 0.95
CA VAL A 85 1.91 14.63 0.37
C VAL A 85 1.14 15.63 -0.50
N TRP A 86 0.26 15.14 -1.37
CA TRP A 86 -0.59 16.01 -2.18
C TRP A 86 -1.78 16.53 -1.39
N LYS A 87 -2.35 15.71 -0.48
CA LYS A 87 -3.47 16.11 0.40
C LYS A 87 -3.18 17.41 1.14
N GLN A 88 -1.98 17.55 1.70
CA GLN A 88 -1.58 18.75 2.43
C GLN A 88 -1.61 20.03 1.57
N ARG A 89 -1.55 19.91 0.23
CA ARG A 89 -1.59 21.03 -0.72
C ARG A 89 -2.98 21.48 -1.13
N ILE A 90 -3.97 20.61 -0.95
CA ILE A 90 -5.33 20.82 -1.46
C ILE A 90 -6.40 20.83 -0.36
N MET A 91 -6.13 20.18 0.78
CA MET A 91 -7.08 20.04 1.90
C MET A 91 -6.47 20.69 3.15
N THR A 92 -6.35 22.02 3.10
CA THR A 92 -5.90 22.84 4.23
C THR A 92 -6.90 22.74 5.39
N VAL A 93 -6.48 23.13 6.60
CA VAL A 93 -7.36 23.12 7.79
C VAL A 93 -8.58 24.02 7.56
N ASP A 94 -8.41 25.10 6.80
CA ASP A 94 -9.45 26.08 6.48
C ASP A 94 -10.47 25.56 5.45
N ALA A 95 -10.17 24.48 4.72
CA ALA A 95 -11.03 23.94 3.66
C ALA A 95 -12.27 23.16 4.19
N GLY A 96 -12.49 23.12 5.50
CA GLY A 96 -13.61 22.42 6.12
C GLY A 96 -13.53 20.89 6.02
N ASN A 97 -14.67 20.20 6.17
CA ASN A 97 -14.73 18.73 6.17
C ASN A 97 -14.84 18.13 4.76
N VAL A 98 -14.03 18.60 3.81
CA VAL A 98 -13.88 17.98 2.47
C VAL A 98 -13.16 16.62 2.52
N ARG A 99 -12.82 16.13 3.72
CA ARG A 99 -12.01 14.93 3.96
C ARG A 99 -12.79 13.62 3.88
N SER A 100 -14.13 13.68 3.82
CA SER A 100 -15.00 12.49 3.75
C SER A 100 -14.97 11.83 2.37
N ASN A 101 -14.67 12.59 1.31
CA ASN A 101 -14.50 12.07 -0.05
C ASN A 101 -13.01 12.15 -0.44
N PRO A 102 -12.31 11.02 -0.68
CA PRO A 102 -10.90 11.03 -1.05
C PRO A 102 -10.67 11.49 -2.51
N PHE A 103 -11.72 11.84 -3.23
CA PHE A 103 -11.68 12.25 -4.62
C PHE A 103 -12.31 13.62 -4.85
N ILE A 104 -11.66 14.41 -5.71
CA ILE A 104 -12.13 15.73 -6.13
C ILE A 104 -12.63 15.67 -7.56
N TYR A 105 -13.83 16.19 -7.78
CA TYR A 105 -14.50 16.17 -9.07
C TYR A 105 -14.68 17.58 -9.63
N LYS A 106 -14.80 17.69 -10.95
CA LYS A 106 -15.24 18.90 -11.64
C LYS A 106 -16.55 18.61 -12.37
N ALA A 107 -17.51 19.52 -12.25
CA ALA A 107 -18.73 19.49 -13.04
C ALA A 107 -18.42 20.02 -14.45
N GLY A 108 -18.90 19.31 -15.46
CA GLY A 108 -19.06 19.84 -16.81
C GLY A 108 -20.54 19.82 -17.18
N ASP A 109 -20.88 20.40 -18.33
CA ASP A 109 -22.28 20.64 -18.76
C ASP A 109 -23.20 19.42 -18.67
N LYS A 110 -22.67 18.20 -18.88
CA LYS A 110 -23.43 16.94 -18.85
C LYS A 110 -22.78 15.82 -18.06
N THR A 111 -21.59 16.06 -17.47
CA THR A 111 -20.77 14.99 -16.89
C THR A 111 -20.02 15.48 -15.67
N VAL A 112 -19.90 14.62 -14.66
CA VAL A 112 -19.01 14.84 -13.52
C VAL A 112 -17.73 14.05 -13.77
N LEU A 113 -16.60 14.75 -13.89
CA LEU A 113 -15.31 14.15 -14.22
C LEU A 113 -14.33 14.29 -13.06
N PHE A 114 -13.33 13.40 -13.00
CA PHE A 114 -12.21 13.58 -12.09
C PHE A 114 -11.46 14.88 -12.44
N ALA A 115 -11.17 15.69 -11.43
CA ALA A 115 -10.20 16.75 -11.59
C ALA A 115 -8.81 16.12 -11.80
N ASN A 116 -8.19 16.40 -12.95
CA ASN A 116 -6.99 15.70 -13.44
C ASN A 116 -5.75 16.59 -13.50
N ASP A 117 -5.91 17.89 -13.24
CA ASP A 117 -4.88 18.91 -13.42
C ASP A 117 -4.12 19.19 -12.10
N GLY A 118 -2.84 19.51 -12.22
CA GLY A 118 -1.98 19.91 -11.11
C GLY A 118 -1.95 18.94 -9.92
N ASP A 119 -1.85 19.50 -8.72
CA ASP A 119 -1.77 18.75 -7.46
C ASP A 119 -3.07 18.01 -7.12
N ILE A 120 -4.22 18.54 -7.54
CA ILE A 120 -5.53 17.87 -7.41
C ILE A 120 -5.53 16.57 -8.24
N GLY A 121 -5.06 16.65 -9.48
CA GLY A 121 -4.91 15.49 -10.35
C GLY A 121 -3.96 14.45 -9.78
N ALA A 122 -2.83 14.89 -9.25
CA ALA A 122 -1.86 13.99 -8.61
C ALA A 122 -2.46 13.29 -7.38
N TYR A 123 -3.20 14.01 -6.53
CA TYR A 123 -3.92 13.43 -5.39
C TYR A 123 -4.99 12.42 -5.83
N ASN A 124 -5.83 12.75 -6.80
CA ASN A 124 -6.85 11.84 -7.31
C ASN A 124 -6.24 10.55 -7.88
N ARG A 125 -5.16 10.67 -8.66
CA ARG A 125 -4.44 9.50 -9.19
C ARG A 125 -3.77 8.68 -8.09
N ALA A 126 -3.25 9.32 -7.04
CA ALA A 126 -2.71 8.63 -5.87
C ALA A 126 -3.79 7.80 -5.16
N ASN A 127 -4.97 8.39 -4.91
CA ASN A 127 -6.10 7.67 -4.29
C ASN A 127 -6.65 6.58 -5.21
N ARG A 128 -6.71 6.79 -6.53
CA ARG A 128 -7.14 5.74 -7.47
C ARG A 128 -6.15 4.57 -7.47
N SER A 129 -4.85 4.84 -7.41
CA SER A 129 -3.83 3.80 -7.25
C SER A 129 -4.05 3.01 -5.96
N LEU A 130 -4.32 3.69 -4.84
CA LEU A 130 -4.62 3.04 -3.56
C LEU A 130 -5.87 2.17 -3.65
N GLN A 131 -6.96 2.70 -4.20
CA GLN A 131 -8.20 1.95 -4.40
C GLN A 131 -7.97 0.71 -5.27
N HIS A 132 -7.22 0.85 -6.37
CA HIS A 132 -6.84 -0.28 -7.23
C HIS A 132 -6.03 -1.33 -6.46
N MET A 133 -5.21 -0.94 -5.47
CA MET A 133 -4.55 -1.90 -4.60
C MET A 133 -5.59 -2.71 -3.84
N CYS A 134 -6.50 -2.04 -3.11
CA CYS A 134 -7.51 -2.69 -2.28
C CYS A 134 -8.40 -3.65 -3.08
N GLU A 135 -8.81 -3.25 -4.30
CA GLU A 135 -9.63 -4.05 -5.20
C GLU A 135 -8.96 -5.36 -5.62
N ASN A 136 -7.62 -5.37 -5.73
CA ASN A 136 -6.86 -6.52 -6.23
C ASN A 136 -6.06 -7.24 -5.13
N TYR A 137 -6.15 -6.77 -3.89
CA TYR A 137 -5.24 -7.22 -2.83
C TYR A 137 -5.55 -8.63 -2.30
N GLY A 138 -6.81 -9.05 -2.40
CA GLY A 138 -7.30 -10.30 -1.83
C GLY A 138 -6.52 -11.53 -2.33
N ILE A 139 -6.28 -11.60 -3.65
CA ILE A 139 -5.58 -12.75 -4.24
C ILE A 139 -4.10 -12.80 -3.83
N VAL A 140 -3.46 -11.65 -3.61
CA VAL A 140 -2.08 -11.57 -3.13
C VAL A 140 -1.96 -12.12 -1.71
N LEU A 141 -2.89 -11.75 -0.82
CA LEU A 141 -2.91 -12.27 0.56
C LEU A 141 -3.20 -13.77 0.60
N ALA A 142 -4.21 -14.22 -0.14
CA ALA A 142 -4.55 -15.64 -0.21
C ALA A 142 -3.38 -16.46 -0.75
N SER A 143 -2.74 -15.99 -1.81
CA SER A 143 -1.60 -16.68 -2.43
C SER A 143 -0.36 -16.65 -1.55
N LEU A 144 -0.09 -15.55 -0.83
CA LEU A 144 1.02 -15.49 0.11
C LEU A 144 0.87 -16.56 1.20
N PHE A 145 -0.32 -16.70 1.79
CA PHE A 145 -0.56 -17.71 2.82
C PHE A 145 -0.42 -19.15 2.30
N ALA A 146 -1.05 -19.45 1.15
CA ALA A 146 -1.09 -20.81 0.61
C ALA A 146 0.25 -21.20 -0.03
N ALA A 147 0.82 -20.34 -0.89
CA ALA A 147 2.06 -20.65 -1.60
C ALA A 147 3.26 -20.69 -0.64
N SER A 148 3.23 -19.96 0.48
CA SER A 148 4.35 -19.98 1.42
C SER A 148 4.53 -21.31 2.14
N GLN A 149 3.49 -22.15 2.20
CA GLN A 149 3.59 -23.50 2.78
C GLN A 149 4.49 -24.42 1.95
N VAL A 150 4.75 -24.06 0.68
CA VAL A 150 5.52 -24.89 -0.27
C VAL A 150 6.74 -24.13 -0.80
N PHE A 151 6.62 -22.82 -1.02
CA PHE A 151 7.62 -21.98 -1.69
C PHE A 151 7.92 -20.70 -0.90
N ALA A 152 8.19 -20.81 0.41
CA ALA A 152 8.35 -19.66 1.30
C ALA A 152 9.34 -18.59 0.81
N PHE A 153 10.55 -18.99 0.38
CA PHE A 153 11.56 -18.05 -0.13
C PHE A 153 11.15 -17.39 -1.46
N PRO A 154 10.71 -18.13 -2.50
CA PRO A 154 10.16 -17.52 -3.71
C PRO A 154 8.99 -16.56 -3.44
N VAL A 155 8.09 -16.89 -2.50
CA VAL A 155 6.98 -16.00 -2.09
C VAL A 155 7.51 -14.69 -1.50
N PHE A 156 8.56 -14.75 -0.68
CA PHE A 156 9.22 -13.55 -0.16
C PHE A 156 9.77 -12.68 -1.30
N VAL A 157 10.46 -13.27 -2.27
CA VAL A 157 11.01 -12.54 -3.43
C VAL A 157 9.88 -11.88 -4.24
N LEU A 158 8.82 -12.62 -4.57
CA LEU A 158 7.69 -12.09 -5.31
C LEU A 158 6.95 -11.00 -4.53
N THR A 159 6.92 -11.09 -3.20
CA THR A 159 6.34 -10.04 -2.35
C THR A 159 7.17 -8.74 -2.43
N CYS A 160 8.50 -8.84 -2.45
CA CYS A 160 9.37 -7.67 -2.69
C CYS A 160 9.14 -7.06 -4.08
N VAL A 161 9.02 -7.89 -5.12
CA VAL A 161 8.72 -7.44 -6.49
C VAL A 161 7.35 -6.74 -6.56
N PHE A 162 6.34 -7.35 -5.94
CA PHE A 162 5.01 -6.76 -5.81
C PHE A 162 5.07 -5.40 -5.10
N ALA A 163 5.74 -5.33 -3.95
CA ALA A 163 5.87 -4.10 -3.17
C ALA A 163 6.53 -2.97 -3.98
N LEU A 164 7.63 -3.27 -4.68
CA LEU A 164 8.29 -2.34 -5.58
C LEU A 164 7.35 -1.89 -6.70
N GLY A 165 6.68 -2.84 -7.37
CA GLY A 165 5.72 -2.57 -8.43
C GLY A 165 4.60 -1.63 -7.97
N ARG A 166 4.03 -1.86 -6.77
CA ARG A 166 2.99 -1.01 -6.18
C ARG A 166 3.46 0.40 -5.86
N ILE A 167 4.67 0.55 -5.33
CA ILE A 167 5.26 1.87 -5.05
C ILE A 167 5.52 2.62 -6.36
N LEU A 168 6.12 1.96 -7.36
CA LEU A 168 6.35 2.54 -8.68
C LEU A 168 5.05 2.90 -9.41
N HIS A 169 4.03 2.04 -9.29
CA HIS A 169 2.70 2.30 -9.84
C HIS A 169 2.13 3.60 -9.28
N LEU A 170 2.13 3.75 -7.95
CA LEU A 170 1.63 4.94 -7.27
C LEU A 170 2.39 6.20 -7.67
N VAL A 171 3.73 6.17 -7.57
CA VAL A 171 4.60 7.32 -7.91
C VAL A 171 4.50 7.68 -9.38
N GLY A 172 4.40 6.68 -10.26
CA GLY A 172 4.19 6.88 -11.70
C GLY A 172 2.84 7.52 -11.96
N TYR A 173 1.78 7.05 -11.29
CA TYR A 173 0.43 7.54 -11.54
C TYR A 173 0.27 9.01 -11.15
N THR A 174 0.91 9.46 -10.08
CA THR A 174 0.83 10.87 -9.68
C THR A 174 1.45 11.82 -10.71
N LYS A 175 2.45 11.36 -11.48
CA LYS A 175 3.08 12.13 -12.56
C LYS A 175 2.27 12.22 -13.85
N GLY A 176 1.24 11.39 -14.02
CA GLY A 176 0.37 11.43 -15.18
C GLY A 176 -0.18 10.05 -15.57
N TYR A 177 -1.14 10.05 -16.49
CA TYR A 177 -1.69 8.81 -17.04
C TYR A 177 -0.63 8.05 -17.87
N GLY A 178 -0.69 6.72 -17.87
CA GLY A 178 0.27 5.84 -18.54
C GLY A 178 1.62 5.65 -17.83
N LYS A 179 2.10 6.65 -17.06
CA LYS A 179 3.38 6.56 -16.32
C LYS A 179 3.36 5.52 -15.19
N HIS A 180 2.19 5.03 -14.80
CA HIS A 180 2.01 3.96 -13.81
C HIS A 180 2.19 2.56 -14.40
N ALA A 181 2.14 2.40 -15.73
CA ALA A 181 2.10 1.09 -16.39
C ALA A 181 3.28 0.16 -16.04
N PRO A 182 4.54 0.62 -15.94
CA PRO A 182 5.64 -0.26 -15.54
C PRO A 182 5.47 -0.85 -14.14
N GLY A 183 5.03 -0.03 -13.19
CA GLY A 183 4.76 -0.50 -11.82
C GLY A 183 3.54 -1.44 -11.77
N PHE A 184 2.51 -1.17 -12.57
CA PHE A 184 1.37 -2.05 -12.74
C PHE A 184 1.82 -3.43 -13.24
N MET A 185 2.55 -3.48 -14.35
CA MET A 185 3.03 -4.74 -14.94
C MET A 185 3.88 -5.54 -13.96
N LEU A 186 4.76 -4.88 -13.20
CA LEU A 186 5.61 -5.55 -12.22
C LEU A 186 4.78 -6.16 -11.07
N ALA A 187 3.79 -5.42 -10.56
CA ALA A 187 2.89 -5.93 -9.52
C ALA A 187 2.01 -7.08 -10.04
N THR A 188 1.46 -6.95 -11.25
CA THR A 188 0.65 -8.00 -11.90
C THR A 188 1.47 -9.26 -12.16
N PHE A 189 2.71 -9.12 -12.64
CA PHE A 189 3.61 -10.25 -12.83
C PHE A 189 3.83 -11.01 -11.51
N ALA A 190 4.13 -10.29 -10.42
CA ALA A 190 4.34 -10.92 -9.13
C ALA A 190 3.08 -11.65 -8.62
N THR A 191 1.90 -11.05 -8.78
CA THR A 191 0.62 -11.68 -8.44
C THR A 191 0.38 -12.95 -9.25
N ASN A 192 0.50 -12.88 -10.58
CA ASN A 192 0.28 -14.04 -11.46
C ASN A 192 1.31 -15.15 -11.21
N ALA A 193 2.56 -14.79 -10.86
CA ALA A 193 3.59 -15.77 -10.51
C ALA A 193 3.26 -16.49 -9.19
N LEU A 194 2.69 -15.80 -8.20
CA LEU A 194 2.20 -16.42 -6.98
C LEU A 194 1.07 -17.41 -7.27
N GLU A 195 0.12 -17.05 -8.13
CA GLU A 195 -0.94 -17.96 -8.58
C GLU A 195 -0.37 -19.17 -9.33
N GLY A 196 0.61 -18.96 -10.20
CA GLY A 196 1.31 -20.04 -10.89
C GLY A 196 1.99 -21.03 -9.93
N MET A 197 2.56 -20.56 -8.83
CA MET A 197 3.11 -21.44 -7.79
C MET A 197 2.03 -22.35 -7.17
N LEU A 198 0.83 -21.80 -6.91
CA LEU A 198 -0.29 -22.60 -6.42
C LEU A 198 -0.72 -23.68 -7.42
N VAL A 199 -0.77 -23.34 -8.71
CA VAL A 199 -1.08 -24.31 -9.77
C VAL A 199 -0.05 -25.43 -9.79
N VAL A 200 1.25 -25.11 -9.72
CA VAL A 200 2.32 -26.12 -9.69
C VAL A 200 2.21 -27.00 -8.45
N ALA A 201 1.96 -26.43 -7.27
CA ALA A 201 1.76 -27.21 -6.04
C ALA A 201 0.56 -28.17 -6.17
N ALA A 202 -0.58 -27.68 -6.68
CA ALA A 202 -1.77 -28.50 -6.89
C ALA A 202 -1.49 -29.65 -7.87
N MET A 203 -0.86 -29.37 -9.02
CA MET A 203 -0.48 -30.39 -9.99
C MET A 203 0.44 -31.45 -9.39
N LYS A 204 1.40 -31.06 -8.55
CA LYS A 204 2.30 -32.01 -7.88
C LYS A 204 1.62 -32.82 -6.79
N ALA A 205 0.56 -32.32 -6.17
CA ALA A 205 -0.20 -33.04 -5.15
C ALA A 205 -1.18 -34.08 -5.74
N PHE A 206 -1.62 -33.89 -6.99
CA PHE A 206 -2.50 -34.83 -7.69
C PHE A 206 -1.77 -35.99 -8.40
N ASN A 207 -0.45 -35.90 -8.57
CA ASN A 207 0.39 -36.94 -9.18
C ASN A 207 1.14 -37.72 -8.09
#